data_AF-A0AAW9I9Q5-F1
#
_entry.id   AF-A0AAW9I9Q5-F1
#
_cell.length_a   1.000
_cell.length_b   1.000
_cell.length_c   1.000
_cell.angle_alpha   90.00
_cell.angle_beta   90.00
_cell.angle_gamma   90.00
#
_symmetry.space_group_name_H-M   'P 1'
#
loop_
_entity.id
_entity.type
_entity.pdbx_description
1 polymer ?
#
loop_
_entity_poly.entity_id
_entity_poly.type
_entity_poly.pdbx_seq_one_letter_code
_entity_poly.pdbx_strand_id
1 'polypeptide(L)'
;MNRGLIVSCQALENEPLHSSYIMSRMAVAAKEGGAIGIRANSVDDIIAIKKEVDLPIIGIVKIDYSNMKSYITPTMKEVDELDEAGADIIALDATIDQDEEFLKSIFKKYPTQKFMADISTIEEGLRADKLGFHYVGTTLIGYTEHSKG
;
A
#
# COMPACT_ATOMS: atom_id res chain seq x y z
N MET A 1 14.36 -2.35 1.64
CA MET A 1 14.64 -0.96 2.07
C MET A 1 15.65 -0.97 3.19
N ASN A 2 16.44 0.08 3.34
CA ASN A 2 17.25 0.27 4.56
C ASN A 2 16.32 0.48 5.77
N ARG A 3 16.85 0.35 6.98
CA ARG A 3 16.08 0.65 8.21
C ARG A 3 15.93 2.17 8.35
N GLY A 4 14.71 2.63 8.59
CA GLY A 4 14.41 4.05 8.77
C GLY A 4 12.91 4.33 8.85
N LEU A 5 12.54 5.62 8.83
CA LEU A 5 11.14 6.05 8.87
C LEU A 5 10.56 6.11 7.46
N ILE A 6 9.40 5.48 7.27
CA ILE A 6 8.55 5.65 6.08
C ILE A 6 7.39 6.55 6.50
N VAL A 7 7.16 7.62 5.75
CA VAL A 7 6.06 8.56 6.03
C VAL A 7 4.90 8.27 5.10
N SER A 8 3.71 8.11 5.65
CA SER A 8 2.50 7.94 4.88
C SER A 8 1.91 9.32 4.53
N CYS A 9 1.93 9.69 3.26
CA CYS A 9 1.34 10.91 2.71
C CYS A 9 0.06 10.53 1.99
N GLN A 10 -1.08 10.59 2.68
CA GLN A 10 -2.39 10.27 2.14
C GLN A 10 -3.39 11.35 2.56
N ALA A 11 -4.26 11.74 1.64
CA ALA A 11 -5.45 12.52 1.95
C ALA A 11 -6.63 12.03 1.10
N LEU A 12 -7.65 11.42 1.73
CA LEU A 12 -8.86 10.95 1.04
C LEU A 12 -9.72 12.11 0.56
N GLU A 13 -10.63 11.89 -0.40
CA GLU A 13 -11.46 12.95 -1.02
C GLU A 13 -12.18 13.86 -0.01
N ASN A 14 -12.58 13.29 1.13
CA ASN A 14 -13.29 13.98 2.19
C ASN A 14 -12.37 14.65 3.24
N GLU A 15 -11.04 14.58 3.07
CA GLU A 15 -10.08 15.13 4.02
C GLU A 15 -9.57 16.52 3.60
N PRO A 16 -9.27 17.43 4.53
CA PRO A 16 -8.96 18.84 4.21
C PRO A 16 -7.74 19.06 3.32
N LEU A 17 -6.81 18.10 3.29
CA LEU A 17 -5.57 18.17 2.51
C LEU A 17 -5.66 17.41 1.19
N HIS A 18 -6.85 16.98 0.76
CA HIS A 18 -7.03 16.23 -0.48
C HIS A 18 -6.55 17.01 -1.70
N SER A 19 -5.39 16.62 -2.22
CA SER A 19 -4.77 17.18 -3.42
C SER A 19 -3.45 16.45 -3.68
N SER A 20 -3.25 15.93 -4.89
CA SER A 20 -1.97 15.32 -5.28
C SER A 20 -0.81 16.29 -5.21
N TYR A 21 -1.06 17.59 -5.43
CA TYR A 21 -0.06 18.63 -5.20
C TYR A 21 0.31 18.75 -3.72
N ILE A 22 -0.67 18.79 -2.82
CA ILE A 22 -0.38 18.88 -1.38
C ILE A 22 0.37 17.63 -0.91
N MET A 23 -0.05 16.42 -1.35
CA MET A 23 0.63 15.18 -0.99
C MET A 23 2.07 15.12 -1.52
N SER A 24 2.34 15.65 -2.72
CA SER A 24 3.71 15.76 -3.22
C SER A 24 4.56 16.72 -2.37
N ARG A 25 3.99 17.84 -1.90
CA ARG A 25 4.70 18.74 -0.97
C ARG A 25 4.92 18.11 0.41
N MET A 26 3.98 17.32 0.91
CA MET A 26 4.15 16.56 2.16
C MET A 26 5.28 15.54 2.04
N ALA A 27 5.39 14.87 0.88
CA ALA A 27 6.50 13.94 0.62
C ALA A 27 7.86 14.63 0.56
N VAL A 28 7.94 15.84 -0.02
CA VAL A 28 9.16 16.67 0.01
C VAL A 28 9.54 17.01 1.45
N ALA A 29 8.58 17.45 2.27
CA ALA A 29 8.83 17.74 3.68
C ALA A 29 9.30 16.49 4.45
N ALA A 30 8.71 15.33 4.19
CA ALA A 30 9.14 14.06 4.77
C ALA A 30 10.58 13.69 4.36
N LYS A 31 10.94 13.87 3.08
CA LYS A 31 12.31 13.68 2.58
C LYS A 31 13.30 14.60 3.30
N GLU A 32 12.99 15.89 3.39
CA GLU A 32 13.84 16.87 4.11
C GLU A 32 13.96 16.54 5.60
N GLY A 33 12.92 15.94 6.20
CA GLY A 33 12.92 15.42 7.56
C GLY A 33 13.70 14.10 7.76
N GLY A 34 14.24 13.50 6.69
CA GLY A 34 15.05 12.28 6.75
C GLY A 34 14.26 10.98 6.58
N ALA A 35 13.04 11.02 6.04
CA ALA A 35 12.32 9.81 5.65
C ALA A 35 13.11 9.04 4.57
N ILE A 36 13.03 7.72 4.63
CA ILE A 36 13.71 6.80 3.68
C ILE A 36 12.78 6.24 2.61
N GLY A 37 11.50 6.59 2.68
CA GLY A 37 10.45 6.09 1.81
C GLY A 37 9.13 6.78 2.10
N ILE A 38 8.22 6.72 1.13
CA ILE A 38 6.88 7.30 1.24
C ILE A 38 5.85 6.18 1.05
N ARG A 39 4.73 6.25 1.77
CA ARG A 39 3.53 5.46 1.45
C ARG A 39 2.45 6.40 0.95
N ALA A 40 1.89 6.12 -0.22
CA ALA A 40 0.94 7.00 -0.89
C ALA A 40 -0.30 6.23 -1.39
N ASN A 41 -1.44 6.92 -1.43
CA ASN A 41 -2.72 6.38 -1.86
C ASN A 41 -3.14 7.04 -3.18
N SER A 42 -3.62 6.25 -4.14
CA SER A 42 -4.04 6.65 -5.51
C SER A 42 -2.89 6.81 -6.51
N VAL A 43 -3.22 6.57 -7.78
CA VAL A 43 -2.30 6.71 -8.93
C VAL A 43 -1.81 8.15 -9.07
N ASP A 44 -2.71 9.13 -8.95
CA ASP A 44 -2.39 10.54 -9.16
C ASP A 44 -1.40 11.07 -8.11
N ASP A 45 -1.59 10.70 -6.84
CA ASP A 45 -0.67 11.07 -5.76
C ASP A 45 0.69 10.41 -5.95
N ILE A 46 0.74 9.12 -6.34
CA ILE A 46 2.00 8.42 -6.59
C ILE A 46 2.77 9.10 -7.73
N ILE A 47 2.10 9.38 -8.86
CA ILE A 47 2.72 10.06 -10.00
C ILE A 47 3.21 11.46 -9.60
N ALA A 48 2.44 12.21 -8.80
CA ALA A 48 2.83 13.53 -8.34
C ALA A 48 4.04 13.48 -7.39
N ILE A 49 4.05 12.55 -6.44
CA ILE A 49 5.14 12.37 -5.48
C ILE A 49 6.43 11.95 -6.18
N LYS A 50 6.37 11.01 -7.13
CA LYS A 50 7.55 10.55 -7.90
C LYS A 50 8.26 11.66 -8.68
N LYS A 51 7.53 12.72 -9.05
CA LYS A 51 8.13 13.87 -9.75
C LYS A 51 8.92 14.78 -8.80
N GLU A 52 8.62 14.75 -7.50
CA GLU A 52 9.17 15.68 -6.52
C GLU A 52 10.23 15.04 -5.61
N VAL A 53 10.19 13.71 -5.40
CA VAL A 53 11.15 12.99 -4.55
C VAL A 53 11.71 11.74 -5.23
N ASP A 54 12.94 11.41 -4.88
CA ASP A 54 13.71 10.23 -5.31
C ASP A 54 13.68 9.09 -4.26
N LEU A 55 12.69 9.12 -3.36
CA LEU A 55 12.48 8.11 -2.35
C LEU A 55 11.63 6.96 -2.89
N PRO A 56 11.88 5.70 -2.46
CA PRO A 56 11.03 4.58 -2.84
C PRO A 56 9.61 4.76 -2.29
N ILE A 57 8.61 4.42 -3.11
CA ILE A 57 7.19 4.58 -2.80
C ILE A 57 6.49 3.23 -2.59
N ILE A 58 5.79 3.10 -1.47
CA ILE A 58 4.80 2.07 -1.21
C ILE A 58 3.44 2.60 -1.70
N GLY A 59 2.97 2.08 -2.83
CA GLY A 59 1.69 2.48 -3.42
C GLY A 59 0.53 1.62 -2.94
N ILE A 60 -0.62 2.25 -2.70
CA ILE A 60 -1.92 1.59 -2.50
C ILE A 60 -3.02 2.32 -3.26
N VAL A 61 -4.14 1.63 -3.49
CA VAL A 61 -5.42 2.29 -3.85
C VAL A 61 -6.47 1.87 -2.84
N LYS A 62 -7.01 2.84 -2.09
CA LYS A 62 -8.15 2.61 -1.20
C LYS A 62 -9.45 2.78 -1.96
N ILE A 63 -10.20 1.70 -2.10
CA ILE A 63 -11.49 1.69 -2.78
C ILE A 63 -12.41 0.62 -2.17
N ASP A 64 -13.65 1.01 -1.90
CA ASP A 64 -14.67 0.10 -1.40
C ASP A 64 -15.42 -0.58 -2.55
N TYR A 65 -15.47 -1.91 -2.53
CA TYR A 65 -16.35 -2.70 -3.39
C TYR A 65 -17.49 -3.26 -2.56
N SER A 66 -18.73 -3.15 -3.04
CA SER A 66 -19.93 -3.50 -2.28
C SER A 66 -20.00 -4.97 -1.83
N ASN A 67 -19.25 -5.85 -2.47
CA ASN A 67 -19.18 -7.29 -2.19
C ASN A 67 -17.85 -7.73 -1.54
N MET A 68 -16.99 -6.80 -1.12
CA MET A 68 -15.69 -7.10 -0.54
C MET A 68 -15.52 -6.39 0.80
N LYS A 69 -14.79 -7.04 1.72
CA LYS A 69 -14.35 -6.41 2.97
C LYS A 69 -12.98 -5.73 2.81
N SER A 70 -12.13 -6.30 1.96
CA SER A 70 -10.84 -5.72 1.62
C SER A 70 -11.05 -4.45 0.81
N TYR A 71 -10.37 -3.38 1.21
CA TYR A 71 -10.47 -2.05 0.58
C TYR A 71 -9.10 -1.45 0.23
N ILE A 72 -7.99 -2.05 0.68
CA ILE A 72 -6.63 -1.62 0.30
C ILE A 72 -6.16 -2.49 -0.87
N THR A 73 -6.11 -1.90 -2.06
CA THR A 73 -5.70 -2.54 -3.32
C THR A 73 -6.39 -3.90 -3.51
N PRO A 74 -7.74 -3.93 -3.50
CA PRO A 74 -8.48 -5.16 -3.30
C PRO A 74 -8.51 -6.08 -4.52
N THR A 75 -8.26 -5.55 -5.73
CA THR A 75 -8.32 -6.33 -6.97
C THR A 75 -7.08 -6.16 -7.85
N MET A 76 -6.97 -7.01 -8.88
CA MET A 76 -5.89 -6.91 -9.88
C MET A 76 -5.92 -5.57 -10.64
N LYS A 77 -7.10 -4.94 -10.76
CA LYS A 77 -7.20 -3.64 -11.43
C LYS A 77 -6.33 -2.60 -10.72
N GLU A 78 -6.41 -2.52 -9.39
CA GLU A 78 -5.62 -1.57 -8.61
C GLU A 78 -4.13 -1.96 -8.59
N VAL A 79 -3.81 -3.26 -8.63
CA VAL A 79 -2.42 -3.72 -8.76
C VAL A 79 -1.82 -3.24 -10.09
N ASP A 80 -2.56 -3.39 -11.19
CA ASP A 80 -2.14 -2.96 -12.52
C ASP A 80 -1.91 -1.45 -12.57
N GLU A 81 -2.87 -0.68 -12.04
CA GLU A 81 -2.79 0.78 -11.92
C GLU A 81 -1.55 1.25 -11.13
N LEU A 82 -1.22 0.56 -10.04
CA LEU A 82 -0.06 0.90 -9.19
C LEU A 82 1.29 0.53 -9.84
N ASP A 83 1.34 -0.59 -10.56
CA ASP A 83 2.52 -1.00 -11.34
C ASP A 83 2.78 0.00 -12.47
N GLU A 84 1.74 0.38 -13.22
CA GLU A 84 1.81 1.40 -14.28
C GLU A 84 2.19 2.79 -13.75
N ALA A 85 1.71 3.17 -12.57
CA ALA A 85 2.13 4.40 -11.87
C ALA A 85 3.60 4.34 -11.41
N GLY A 86 4.19 3.15 -11.41
CA GLY A 86 5.58 2.90 -11.05
C GLY A 86 5.81 2.88 -9.53
N ALA A 87 4.90 2.35 -8.74
CA ALA A 87 5.13 2.12 -7.32
C ALA A 87 6.30 1.11 -7.12
N ASP A 88 7.28 1.44 -6.29
CA ASP A 88 8.43 0.55 -6.02
C ASP A 88 8.05 -0.69 -5.20
N ILE A 89 7.01 -0.54 -4.38
CA ILE A 89 6.38 -1.60 -3.59
C ILE A 89 4.87 -1.39 -3.70
N ILE A 90 4.12 -2.45 -3.98
CA ILE A 90 2.65 -2.42 -3.94
C ILE A 90 2.21 -3.03 -2.62
N ALA A 91 1.48 -2.27 -1.81
CA ALA A 91 0.83 -2.80 -0.62
C ALA A 91 -0.64 -3.14 -0.92
N LEU A 92 -1.11 -4.22 -0.33
CA LEU A 92 -2.48 -4.69 -0.46
C LEU A 92 -2.94 -5.36 0.83
N ASP A 93 -4.25 -5.34 1.03
CA ASP A 93 -4.93 -6.10 2.08
C ASP A 93 -4.64 -7.59 1.88
N ALA A 94 -4.02 -8.20 2.89
CA ALA A 94 -3.70 -9.62 2.94
C ALA A 94 -4.38 -10.31 4.13
N THR A 95 -5.49 -9.75 4.60
CA THR A 95 -6.31 -10.31 5.69
C THR A 95 -7.00 -11.60 5.27
N ILE A 96 -7.51 -12.36 6.23
CA ILE A 96 -8.18 -13.64 5.97
C ILE A 96 -9.42 -13.49 5.07
N ASP A 97 -10.01 -12.30 5.02
CA ASP A 97 -11.15 -11.97 4.15
C ASP A 97 -10.75 -11.70 2.69
N GLN A 98 -9.44 -11.61 2.38
CA GLN A 98 -8.94 -11.49 1.02
C GLN A 98 -8.81 -12.86 0.34
N ASP A 99 -9.16 -12.91 -0.96
CA ASP A 99 -9.04 -14.10 -1.78
C ASP A 99 -7.57 -14.51 -1.98
N GLU A 100 -7.23 -15.72 -1.53
CA GLU A 100 -5.89 -16.27 -1.64
C GLU A 100 -5.50 -16.58 -3.11
N GLU A 101 -6.45 -16.90 -3.98
CA GLU A 101 -6.17 -17.12 -5.41
C GLU A 101 -5.74 -15.81 -6.07
N PHE A 102 -6.45 -14.72 -5.77
CA PHE A 102 -6.02 -13.37 -6.13
C PHE A 102 -4.60 -13.07 -5.62
N LEU A 103 -4.33 -13.27 -4.33
CA LEU A 103 -2.99 -13.02 -3.76
C LEU A 103 -1.89 -13.83 -4.45
N LYS A 104 -2.15 -15.08 -4.83
CA LYS A 104 -1.17 -15.89 -5.60
C LYS A 104 -1.00 -15.35 -7.03
N SER A 105 -2.06 -14.84 -7.64
CA SER A 105 -2.04 -14.37 -9.03
C SER A 105 -1.16 -13.14 -9.24
N ILE A 106 -1.00 -12.25 -8.23
CA ILE A 106 -0.17 -11.05 -8.34
C ILE A 106 1.31 -11.40 -8.57
N PHE A 107 1.83 -12.39 -7.84
CA PHE A 107 3.22 -12.85 -7.99
C PHE A 107 3.46 -13.54 -9.34
N LYS A 108 2.44 -14.19 -9.89
CA LYS A 108 2.50 -14.80 -11.22
C LYS A 108 2.55 -13.74 -12.33
N LYS A 109 1.75 -12.68 -12.20
CA LYS A 109 1.67 -11.61 -13.21
C LYS A 109 2.87 -10.65 -13.12
N TYR A 110 3.32 -10.34 -11.92
CA TYR A 110 4.38 -9.38 -11.64
C TYR A 110 5.54 -10.01 -10.85
N PRO A 111 6.33 -10.91 -11.48
CA PRO A 111 7.35 -11.70 -10.77
C PRO A 111 8.53 -10.87 -10.23
N THR A 112 8.72 -9.65 -10.73
CA THR A 112 9.79 -8.74 -10.29
C THR A 112 9.30 -7.64 -9.35
N GLN A 113 7.99 -7.48 -9.20
CA GLN A 113 7.40 -6.45 -8.36
C GLN A 113 7.47 -6.85 -6.88
N LYS A 114 7.75 -5.86 -6.01
CA LYS A 114 7.76 -6.09 -4.57
C LYS A 114 6.38 -5.85 -4.01
N PHE A 115 5.95 -6.77 -3.16
CA PHE A 115 4.64 -6.73 -2.51
C PHE A 115 4.76 -6.66 -0.99
N MET A 116 3.91 -5.84 -0.38
CA MET A 116 3.73 -5.70 1.06
C MET A 116 2.33 -6.16 1.47
N ALA A 117 2.26 -7.09 2.42
CA ALA A 117 1.01 -7.58 2.97
C ALA A 117 0.58 -6.70 4.14
N ASP A 118 -0.52 -5.98 4.00
CA ASP A 118 -1.18 -5.33 5.13
C ASP A 118 -2.07 -6.36 5.84
N ILE A 119 -1.73 -6.66 7.08
CA ILE A 119 -2.36 -7.71 7.90
C ILE A 119 -2.96 -7.14 9.18
N SER A 120 -3.80 -7.96 9.83
CA SER A 120 -4.49 -7.67 11.08
C SER A 120 -4.23 -8.71 12.19
N THR A 121 -3.74 -9.91 11.85
CA THR A 121 -3.41 -10.98 12.81
C THR A 121 -2.05 -11.63 12.54
N ILE A 122 -1.51 -12.37 13.51
CA ILE A 122 -0.24 -13.10 13.36
C ILE A 122 -0.37 -14.18 12.28
N GLU A 123 -1.50 -14.88 12.24
CA GLU A 123 -1.80 -15.95 11.29
C GLU A 123 -1.78 -15.44 9.85
N GLU A 124 -2.31 -14.24 9.62
CA GLU A 124 -2.26 -13.56 8.32
C GLU A 124 -0.82 -13.23 7.93
N GLY A 125 0.01 -12.77 8.87
CA GLY A 125 1.44 -12.54 8.65
C GLY A 125 2.20 -13.81 8.26
N LEU A 126 1.94 -14.92 8.95
CA LEU A 126 2.52 -16.22 8.62
C LEU A 126 2.03 -16.75 7.26
N ARG A 127 0.78 -16.49 6.89
CA ARG A 127 0.24 -16.81 5.56
C ARG A 127 0.91 -15.98 4.48
N ALA A 128 1.08 -14.67 4.70
CA ALA A 128 1.75 -13.78 3.76
C ALA A 128 3.20 -14.19 3.49
N ASP A 129 3.96 -14.56 4.53
CA ASP A 129 5.33 -15.09 4.38
C ASP A 129 5.36 -16.34 3.49
N LYS A 130 4.46 -17.32 3.74
CA LYS A 130 4.34 -18.53 2.92
C LYS A 130 3.97 -18.25 1.46
N LEU A 131 3.20 -17.20 1.20
CA LEU A 131 2.81 -16.79 -0.15
C LEU A 131 3.94 -16.06 -0.90
N GLY A 132 4.99 -15.62 -0.20
CA GLY A 132 6.15 -14.96 -0.80
C GLY A 132 6.09 -13.43 -0.78
N PHE A 133 5.30 -12.83 0.12
CA PHE A 133 5.35 -11.38 0.33
C PHE A 133 6.73 -10.92 0.78
N HIS A 134 7.18 -9.77 0.25
CA HIS A 134 8.50 -9.22 0.56
C HIS A 134 8.51 -8.48 1.91
N TYR A 135 7.35 -7.97 2.31
CA TYR A 135 7.14 -7.21 3.53
C TYR A 135 5.80 -7.61 4.16
N VAL A 136 5.75 -7.62 5.48
CA VAL A 136 4.52 -7.81 6.27
C VAL A 136 4.34 -6.57 7.14
N GLY A 137 3.21 -5.88 6.97
CA GLY A 137 2.85 -4.66 7.67
C GLY A 137 1.64 -4.87 8.57
N THR A 138 1.71 -4.34 9.79
CA THR A 138 0.65 -4.43 10.80
C THR A 138 -0.45 -3.39 10.61
N THR A 139 -0.70 -2.97 9.37
CA THR A 139 -1.51 -1.80 9.02
C THR A 139 -2.98 -1.95 9.43
N LEU A 140 -3.52 -3.17 9.39
CA LEU A 140 -4.94 -3.44 9.61
C LEU A 140 -5.26 -3.98 11.01
N ILE A 141 -4.29 -4.01 11.94
CA ILE A 141 -4.55 -4.39 13.34
C ILE A 141 -5.51 -3.36 13.96
N GLY A 142 -6.66 -3.83 14.46
CA GLY A 142 -7.73 -2.99 15.02
C GLY A 142 -8.72 -2.45 13.99
N TYR A 143 -8.48 -2.71 12.69
CA TYR A 143 -9.34 -2.26 11.58
C TYR A 143 -10.18 -3.41 10.97
N THR A 144 -10.08 -4.62 11.51
CA THR A 144 -10.85 -5.80 11.09
C THR A 144 -11.59 -6.42 12.28
N GLU A 145 -12.71 -7.12 12.04
CA GLU A 145 -13.41 -7.84 13.12
C GLU A 145 -12.51 -8.86 13.85
N HIS A 146 -11.54 -9.45 13.14
CA HIS A 146 -10.64 -10.48 13.67
C HIS A 146 -9.54 -9.93 14.58
N SER A 147 -9.35 -8.61 14.60
CA SER A 147 -8.30 -7.93 15.36
C SER A 147 -8.82 -6.80 16.25
N LYS A 148 -10.15 -6.67 16.38
CA LYS A 148 -10.78 -5.76 17.35
C LYS A 148 -10.54 -6.28 18.77
N GLY A 149 -10.00 -5.41 19.61
CA GLY A 149 -9.83 -5.63 21.05
C GLY A 149 -11.09 -5.29 21.85
#